data_AF-A0A8H1QLJ8-F1
#
_entry.id   AF-A0A8H1QLJ8-F1
#
_cell.length_a   1.000
_cell.length_b   1.000
_cell.length_c   1.000
_cell.angle_alpha   90.00
_cell.angle_beta   90.00
_cell.angle_gamma   90.00
#
_symmetry.space_group_name_H-M   'P 1'
#
loop_
_entity.id
_entity.type
_entity.pdbx_description
1 polymer ?
#
loop_
_entity_poly.entity_id
_entity_poly.type
_entity_poly.pdbx_seq_one_letter_code
_entity_poly.pdbx_strand_id
1 'polypeptide(L)'
;MSITFGTMPHICTGGVTAAVEAYSPAGGLAHGSLDATAYVCPAHVDTARTMWTDQGLMPFTAQAAKPNTTRCGAITDFRDSTVTPA
;
A
#
# COMPACT_ATOMS: atom_id res chain seq x y z
N MET A 1 4.14 4.90 14.28
CA MET A 1 5.19 4.39 13.38
C MET A 1 4.79 4.79 11.97
N SER A 2 5.63 5.55 11.27
CA SER A 2 5.37 5.97 9.89
C SER A 2 5.59 4.78 8.95
N ILE A 3 4.60 4.49 8.10
CA ILE A 3 4.76 3.45 7.08
C ILE A 3 5.57 4.03 5.93
N THR A 4 6.70 3.39 5.60
CA THR A 4 7.61 3.87 4.57
C THR A 4 7.63 2.89 3.41
N PHE A 5 7.47 3.38 2.17
CA PHE A 5 7.76 2.54 1.01
C PHE A 5 9.27 2.36 0.94
N GLY A 6 9.75 1.16 0.61
CA GLY A 6 11.15 1.01 0.22
C GLY A 6 11.50 2.05 -0.86
N THR A 7 12.71 2.61 -0.82
CA THR A 7 13.14 3.55 -1.86
C THR A 7 13.19 2.83 -3.20
N MET A 8 12.21 3.11 -4.08
CA MET A 8 12.29 2.63 -5.46
C MET A 8 13.50 3.29 -6.13
N PRO A 9 14.45 2.54 -6.69
CA PRO A 9 15.69 3.09 -7.25
C PRO A 9 15.44 3.96 -8.51
N HIS A 10 14.24 3.91 -9.07
CA HIS A 10 13.80 4.73 -10.19
C HIS A 10 12.32 5.08 -10.06
N ILE A 11 11.91 6.24 -10.59
CA ILE A 11 10.50 6.63 -10.66
C ILE A 11 9.82 5.75 -11.69
N CYS A 12 8.95 4.85 -11.24
CA CYS A 12 8.15 4.04 -12.15
C CYS A 12 7.03 4.91 -12.75
N THR A 13 7.00 4.97 -14.09
CA THR A 13 5.97 5.66 -14.87
C THR A 13 4.85 4.73 -15.34
N GLY A 14 4.87 3.46 -14.90
CA GLY A 14 3.85 2.47 -15.24
C GLY A 14 2.49 2.84 -14.66
N GLY A 15 1.43 2.60 -15.45
CA GLY A 15 0.05 2.83 -15.03
C GLY A 15 -0.32 2.00 -13.80
N VAL A 16 -0.91 2.65 -12.80
CA VAL A 16 -1.39 1.98 -11.59
C VAL A 16 -2.67 1.22 -11.91
N THR A 17 -2.67 -0.08 -11.63
CA THR A 17 -3.84 -0.95 -11.77
C THR A 17 -4.18 -1.68 -10.48
N ALA A 18 -3.25 -1.76 -9.54
CA ALA A 18 -3.40 -2.48 -8.28
C ALA A 18 -3.26 -1.55 -7.07
N ALA A 19 -4.10 -1.81 -6.07
CA ALA A 19 -3.99 -1.27 -4.73
C ALA A 19 -3.58 -2.40 -3.79
N VAL A 20 -2.37 -2.34 -3.25
CA VAL A 20 -1.86 -3.31 -2.28
C VAL A 20 -2.06 -2.72 -0.89
N GLU A 21 -3.12 -3.18 -0.25
CA GLU A 21 -3.55 -2.81 1.09
C GLU A 21 -2.72 -3.54 2.14
N ALA A 22 -2.43 -2.87 3.25
CA ALA A 22 -1.65 -3.37 4.36
C ALA A 22 -2.50 -3.37 5.63
N TYR A 23 -2.67 -4.54 6.23
CA TYR A 23 -3.50 -4.72 7.41
C TYR A 23 -2.68 -5.09 8.63
N SER A 24 -3.02 -4.52 9.79
CA SER A 24 -2.51 -5.00 11.07
C SER A 24 -3.23 -6.29 11.44
N PRO A 25 -2.51 -7.32 11.91
CA PRO A 25 -3.16 -8.43 12.58
C PRO A 25 -3.79 -7.94 13.90
N ALA A 26 -5.08 -8.24 14.11
CA ALA A 26 -5.80 -7.85 15.32
C ALA A 26 -6.44 -9.08 15.96
N GLY A 27 -6.07 -9.39 17.21
CA GLY A 27 -6.74 -10.43 18.00
C GLY A 27 -6.77 -11.82 17.38
N GLY A 28 -5.78 -12.19 16.55
CA GLY A 28 -5.73 -13.47 15.84
C GLY A 28 -6.40 -13.48 14.46
N LEU A 29 -6.94 -12.36 14.00
CA LEU A 29 -7.41 -12.19 12.62
C LEU A 29 -6.27 -11.73 11.72
N ALA A 30 -6.16 -12.34 10.54
CA ALA A 30 -5.16 -11.98 9.53
C ALA A 30 -5.36 -10.56 8.96
N HIS A 31 -6.58 -10.03 8.99
CA HIS A 31 -6.92 -8.70 8.49
C HIS A 31 -7.71 -7.93 9.55
N GLY A 32 -7.00 -7.17 10.38
CA GLY A 32 -7.59 -6.24 11.36
C GLY A 32 -7.92 -4.89 10.72
N SER A 33 -7.26 -3.83 11.18
CA SER A 33 -7.40 -2.48 10.61
C SER A 33 -6.59 -2.32 9.33
N LEU A 34 -7.15 -1.62 8.34
CA LEU A 34 -6.39 -1.12 7.20
C LEU A 34 -5.47 0.00 7.68
N ASP A 35 -4.16 -0.20 7.54
CA ASP A 35 -3.16 0.75 7.99
C ASP A 35 -2.63 1.60 6.85
N ALA A 36 -2.44 1.00 5.68
CA ALA A 36 -1.95 1.71 4.50
C ALA A 36 -2.40 1.04 3.20
N THR A 37 -2.33 1.79 2.10
CA THR A 37 -2.52 1.26 0.75
C THR A 37 -1.40 1.78 -0.15
N ALA A 38 -0.72 0.87 -0.85
CA ALA A 38 0.22 1.20 -1.92
C ALA A 38 -0.42 1.06 -3.29
N TYR A 39 -0.30 2.09 -4.11
CA TYR A 39 -0.78 2.11 -5.48
C TYR A 39 0.37 1.78 -6.42
N VAL A 40 0.26 0.66 -7.14
CA VAL A 40 1.35 0.12 -7.96
C VAL A 40 0.87 -0.39 -9.31
N CYS A 41 1.79 -0.38 -10.27
CA CYS A 41 1.61 -1.07 -11.54
C CYS A 41 1.76 -2.59 -11.36
N PRO A 42 1.35 -3.42 -12.34
CA PRO A 42 1.44 -4.88 -12.24
C PRO A 42 2.85 -5.39 -11.90
N ALA A 43 3.89 -4.73 -12.40
CA ALA A 43 5.28 -5.11 -12.16
C ALA A 43 5.75 -4.92 -10.72
N HIS A 44 5.08 -4.09 -9.92
CA HIS A 44 5.48 -3.75 -8.55
C HIS A 44 4.52 -4.29 -7.48
N VAL A 45 3.54 -5.11 -7.87
CA VAL A 45 2.61 -5.74 -6.92
C VAL A 45 3.36 -6.58 -5.90
N ASP A 46 4.23 -7.49 -6.36
CA ASP A 46 4.98 -8.37 -5.47
C ASP A 46 5.94 -7.60 -4.57
N THR A 47 6.60 -6.56 -5.12
CA THR A 47 7.47 -5.67 -4.32
C THR A 47 6.69 -4.99 -3.18
N ALA A 48 5.51 -4.46 -3.47
CA ALA A 48 4.66 -3.84 -2.45
C ALA A 48 4.20 -4.86 -1.40
N ARG A 49 3.85 -6.08 -1.82
CA ARG A 49 3.44 -7.17 -0.91
C ARG A 49 4.57 -7.57 0.02
N THR A 50 5.77 -7.83 -0.51
CA THR A 50 6.95 -8.18 0.30
C THR A 50 7.25 -7.10 1.31
N MET A 51 7.21 -5.84 0.90
CA MET A 51 7.48 -4.71 1.79
C MET A 51 6.46 -4.60 2.94
N TRP A 52 5.19 -4.95 2.73
CA TRP A 52 4.21 -5.05 3.82
C TRP A 52 4.51 -6.21 4.76
N THR A 53 4.84 -7.37 4.20
CA THR A 53 5.22 -8.55 5.00
C THR A 53 6.47 -8.29 5.85
N ASP A 54 7.48 -7.59 5.31
CA ASP A 54 8.70 -7.20 6.03
C ASP A 54 8.42 -6.27 7.22
N GLN A 55 7.32 -5.52 7.16
CA GLN A 55 6.83 -4.65 8.24
C GLN A 55 5.86 -5.37 9.20
N GLY A 56 5.65 -6.67 9.03
CA GLY A 56 4.71 -7.46 9.84
C GLY A 56 3.24 -7.17 9.54
N LEU A 57 2.93 -6.58 8.38
CA LEU A 57 1.58 -6.31 7.91
C LEU A 57 1.11 -7.42 6.97
N MET A 58 -0.20 -7.65 6.93
CA MET A 58 -0.80 -8.62 6.02
C MET A 58 -1.22 -7.93 4.72
N PRO A 59 -0.57 -8.26 3.58
CA PRO A 59 -0.91 -7.64 2.30
C PRO A 59 -2.19 -8.22 1.70
N PHE A 60 -3.04 -7.36 1.15
CA PHE A 60 -4.16 -7.73 0.31
C PHE A 60 -4.10 -6.95 -1.00
N THR A 61 -4.38 -7.59 -2.13
CA THR A 61 -4.32 -6.94 -3.43
C THR A 61 -5.73 -6.75 -3.95
N ALA A 62 -6.14 -5.49 -4.04
CA ALA A 62 -7.39 -5.06 -4.65
C ALA A 62 -7.11 -4.39 -6.01
N GLN A 63 -8.15 -4.26 -6.81
CA GLN A 63 -8.10 -3.42 -8.02
C GLN A 63 -8.08 -1.94 -7.60
N ALA A 64 -7.21 -1.14 -8.21
CA ALA A 64 -7.18 0.30 -7.92
C ALA A 64 -8.52 0.94 -8.35
N ALA A 65 -9.21 1.61 -7.43
CA ALA A 65 -10.50 2.26 -7.70
C ALA A 65 -10.39 3.40 -8.73
N LYS A 66 -9.22 4.05 -8.81
CA LYS A 66 -8.90 5.08 -9.79
C LYS A 66 -7.58 4.72 -10.49
N PRO A 67 -7.62 3.82 -11.48
CA PRO A 67 -6.40 3.46 -12.21
C PRO A 67 -5.85 4.71 -12.89
N ASN A 68 -4.52 4.86 -12.88
CA ASN A 68 -3.77 5.98 -13.49
C ASN A 68 -3.97 7.40 -12.90
N THR A 69 -4.75 7.60 -11.84
CA THR A 69 -4.77 8.90 -11.14
C THR A 69 -3.62 9.05 -10.15
N THR A 70 -2.96 7.95 -9.82
CA THR A 70 -1.91 7.88 -8.82
C THR A 70 -0.64 7.34 -9.47
N ARG A 71 0.53 7.84 -9.05
CA ARG A 71 1.82 7.32 -9.51
C ARG A 71 2.11 5.95 -8.86
N CYS A 72 2.80 5.08 -9.59
CA CYS A 72 3.31 3.85 -9.01
C CYS A 72 4.24 4.16 -7.83
N GLY A 73 4.04 3.46 -6.70
CA GLY A 73 4.76 3.70 -5.46
C GLY A 73 4.17 4.79 -4.57
N ALA A 74 3.00 5.34 -4.92
CA ALA A 74 2.26 6.20 -4.00
C ALA A 74 1.69 5.37 -2.84
N ILE A 75 1.82 5.90 -1.62
CA ILE A 75 1.21 5.31 -0.41
C ILE A 75 0.17 6.28 0.15
N THR A 76 -0.92 5.72 0.63
CA THR A 76 -1.80 6.37 1.60
C THR A 76 -1.60 5.69 2.95
N ASP A 77 -1.18 6.43 3.96
CA ASP A 77 -1.09 5.98 5.36
C ASP A 77 -2.38 6.42 6.08
N PHE A 78 -3.11 5.46 6.64
CA PHE A 78 -4.35 5.69 7.39
C PHE A 78 -4.14 5.68 8.90
N ARG A 79 -2.94 5.29 9.37
CA ARG A 79 -2.57 5.41 10.79
C ARG A 79 -2.27 6.84 11.17
N ASP A 80 -1.88 7.65 10.19
CA ASP A 80 -1.71 9.08 10.39
C ASP A 80 -3.08 9.77 10.46
N SER A 81 -3.53 10.02 11.70
CA SER A 81 -4.81 10.67 11.97
C SER A 81 -4.86 12.16 11.57
N THR A 82 -3.85 12.70 10.88
CA THR A 82 -3.88 14.08 10.36
C THR A 82 -4.48 14.19 8.95
N VAL A 83 -4.86 13.06 8.32
CA VAL A 83 -5.64 13.07 7.07
C VAL A 83 -7.11 13.31 7.40
N THR A 84 -7.45 14.56 7.71
CA THR A 84 -8.84 15.04 7.69
C THR A 84 -9.33 14.96 6.24
N PRO A 85 -10.40 14.22 5.91
CA PRO A 85 -11.05 14.38 4.61
C PRO A 85 -11.58 15.81 4.52
N ALA A 86 -11.06 16.58 3.55
CA ALA A 86 -11.58 17.89 3.22
C ALA A 86 -12.94 17.78 2.51
#